data_AF-A0A0G1CDW9-F1
#
_entry.id   AF-A0A0G1CDW9-F1
#
_cell.length_a   1.000
_cell.length_b   1.000
_cell.length_c   1.000
_cell.angle_alpha   90.00
_cell.angle_beta   90.00
_cell.angle_gamma   90.00
#
_symmetry.space_group_name_H-M   'P 1'
#
loop_
_entity.id
_entity.type
_entity.pdbx_description
1 polymer ?
#
loop_
_entity_poly.entity_id
_entity_poly.type
_entity_poly.pdbx_seq_one_letter_code
_entity_poly.pdbx_strand_id
1 'polypeptide(L)'
;MEKHRYGLTIFSCQQAVEKILKAYIVEYKRKVPPKTHRIEDLIEIAGLNLTEIQNPQVIELSKAYIRVRYPDLNKQYFKSKELTEPLYNMAEGVYLWVKSKFKKP
;
A
#
# COMPACT_ATOMS: atom_id res chain seq x y z
N MET A 1 -25.88 -6.59 1.30
CA MET A 1 -24.40 -6.50 1.27
C MET A 1 -23.86 -7.74 0.55
N GLU A 2 -23.75 -7.64 -0.76
CA GLU A 2 -23.31 -8.70 -1.67
C GLU A 2 -21.86 -9.12 -1.41
N LYS A 3 -21.63 -10.43 -1.24
CA LYS A 3 -20.34 -11.13 -1.39
C LYS A 3 -19.08 -10.32 -1.00
N HIS A 4 -18.94 -10.00 0.29
CA HIS A 4 -17.72 -9.63 1.02
C HIS A 4 -16.43 -9.52 0.16
N ARG A 5 -16.21 -8.36 -0.50
CA ARG A 5 -15.04 -8.08 -1.37
C ARG A 5 -13.86 -7.46 -0.62
N TYR A 6 -13.74 -7.69 0.70
CA TYR A 6 -12.70 -7.06 1.52
C TYR A 6 -11.28 -7.37 1.06
N GLY A 7 -11.00 -8.63 0.68
CA GLY A 7 -9.71 -8.99 0.12
C GLY A 7 -9.38 -8.20 -1.15
N LEU A 8 -10.34 -8.04 -2.06
CA LEU A 8 -10.15 -7.24 -3.28
C LEU A 8 -9.92 -5.76 -2.97
N THR A 9 -10.63 -5.20 -1.98
CA THR A 9 -10.40 -3.82 -1.52
C THR A 9 -8.96 -3.66 -1.04
N ILE A 10 -8.50 -4.52 -0.15
CA ILE A 10 -7.13 -4.46 0.39
C ILE A 10 -6.07 -4.65 -0.70
N PHE A 11 -6.29 -5.56 -1.65
CA PHE A 11 -5.41 -5.72 -2.79
C PHE A 11 -5.32 -4.45 -3.64
N SER A 12 -6.45 -3.80 -3.87
CA SER A 12 -6.51 -2.53 -4.62
C SER A 12 -5.79 -1.41 -3.88
N CYS A 13 -5.95 -1.31 -2.55
CA CYS A 13 -5.23 -0.36 -1.70
C CYS A 13 -3.71 -0.58 -1.77
N GLN A 14 -3.24 -1.83 -1.65
CA GLN A 14 -1.83 -2.14 -1.80
C GLN A 14 -1.30 -1.74 -3.19
N GLN A 15 -2.04 -2.06 -4.26
CA GLN A 15 -1.64 -1.68 -5.62
C GLN A 15 -1.61 -0.15 -5.80
N ALA A 16 -2.56 0.59 -5.24
CA ALA A 16 -2.57 2.06 -5.30
C ALA A 16 -1.32 2.66 -4.64
N VAL A 17 -0.96 2.19 -3.45
CA VAL A 17 0.26 2.61 -2.74
C VAL A 17 1.51 2.22 -3.54
N GLU A 18 1.58 1.01 -4.08
CA GLU A 18 2.69 0.57 -4.92
C GLU A 18 2.87 1.48 -6.14
N LYS A 19 1.79 1.80 -6.86
CA LYS A 19 1.87 2.60 -8.09
C LYS A 19 2.28 4.04 -7.82
N ILE A 20 1.75 4.68 -6.77
CA ILE A 20 2.14 6.06 -6.47
C ILE A 20 3.60 6.17 -6.02
N LEU A 21 4.11 5.19 -5.26
CA LEU A 21 5.53 5.12 -4.91
C LEU A 21 6.41 4.92 -6.14
N LYS A 22 6.01 4.02 -7.05
CA LYS A 22 6.73 3.81 -8.31
C LYS A 22 6.73 5.07 -9.19
N ALA A 23 5.61 5.78 -9.26
CA ALA A 23 5.53 7.07 -9.94
C ALA A 23 6.48 8.10 -9.30
N TYR A 24 6.53 8.17 -7.97
CA TYR A 24 7.44 9.08 -7.26
C TYR A 24 8.90 8.76 -7.55
N ILE A 25 9.28 7.49 -7.61
CA ILE A 25 10.64 7.04 -7.97
C ILE A 25 11.00 7.49 -9.40
N VAL A 26 10.09 7.31 -10.36
CA VAL A 26 10.32 7.74 -11.75
C VAL A 26 10.50 9.26 -11.81
N GLU A 27 9.63 10.02 -11.17
CA GLU A 27 9.61 11.48 -11.27
C GLU A 27 10.80 12.12 -10.55
N TYR A 28 11.06 11.74 -9.30
CA TYR A 28 12.01 12.45 -8.44
C TYR A 28 13.36 11.76 -8.28
N LYS A 29 13.45 10.45 -8.51
CA LYS A 29 14.73 9.71 -8.47
C LYS A 29 15.29 9.43 -9.85
N ARG A 30 14.49 9.62 -10.92
CA ARG A 30 14.88 9.33 -12.31
C ARG A 30 15.43 7.90 -12.48
N LYS A 31 14.87 6.96 -11.72
CA LYS A 31 15.22 5.52 -11.75
C LYS A 31 14.05 4.70 -12.26
N VAL A 32 14.35 3.60 -12.94
CA VAL A 32 13.34 2.57 -13.24
C VAL A 32 12.97 1.87 -11.92
N PRO A 33 11.69 1.88 -11.50
CA PRO A 33 11.29 1.22 -10.26
C PRO A 33 11.53 -0.29 -10.34
N PRO A 34 12.03 -0.93 -9.26
CA PRO A 34 12.27 -2.36 -9.26
C PRO A 34 10.99 -3.17 -9.42
N LYS A 35 11.13 -4.39 -9.95
CA LYS A 35 10.05 -5.39 -10.05
C LYS A 35 9.76 -6.05 -8.70
N THR A 36 9.38 -5.25 -7.71
CA THR A 36 8.96 -5.69 -6.36
C THR A 36 7.55 -5.21 -6.04
N HIS A 37 6.92 -5.92 -5.10
CA HIS A 37 5.62 -5.57 -4.48
C HIS A 37 5.79 -5.12 -3.02
N ARG A 38 7.03 -5.07 -2.53
CA ARG A 38 7.37 -4.69 -1.17
C ARG A 38 7.34 -3.17 -1.02
N ILE A 39 6.40 -2.68 -0.22
CA ILE A 39 6.17 -1.25 -0.01
C ILE A 39 7.33 -0.61 0.75
N GLU A 40 7.89 -1.30 1.74
CA GLU A 40 9.06 -0.86 2.51
C GLU A 40 10.28 -0.61 1.60
N ASP A 41 10.58 -1.52 0.68
CA ASP A 41 11.68 -1.38 -0.28
C ASP A 41 11.44 -0.17 -1.22
N LEU A 42 10.20 0.03 -1.67
CA LEU A 42 9.85 1.16 -2.55
C LEU A 42 9.99 2.51 -1.83
N ILE A 43 9.63 2.58 -0.54
CA ILE A 43 9.77 3.79 0.29
C ILE A 43 11.25 4.13 0.49
N GLU A 44 12.08 3.13 0.79
CA GLU A 44 13.53 3.30 0.94
C GLU A 44 14.15 3.85 -0.36
N ILE A 45 13.82 3.25 -1.50
CA ILE A 45 14.31 3.71 -2.81
C ILE A 45 13.79 5.11 -3.15
N ALA A 46 12.54 5.41 -2.80
CA ALA A 46 11.96 6.74 -2.93
C ALA A 46 12.62 7.77 -1.99
N GLY A 47 13.44 7.34 -1.01
CA GLY A 47 14.06 8.19 -0.02
C GLY A 47 13.02 8.98 0.79
N LEU A 48 11.86 8.37 1.01
CA LEU A 48 10.74 8.97 1.74
C LEU A 48 10.82 8.59 3.22
N ASN A 49 10.67 9.57 4.11
CA ASN A 49 10.75 9.34 5.55
C ASN A 49 9.37 9.19 6.17
N LEU A 50 9.02 7.97 6.58
CA LEU A 50 7.73 7.66 7.18
C LEU A 50 7.50 8.27 8.57
N THR A 51 8.54 8.82 9.22
CA THR A 51 8.37 9.48 10.53
C THR A 51 7.41 10.65 10.47
N GLU A 52 7.28 11.29 9.29
CA GLU A 52 6.33 12.37 9.02
C GLU A 52 4.86 11.96 9.19
N ILE A 53 4.57 10.65 9.10
CA ILE A 53 3.22 10.09 9.26
C ILE A 53 3.19 9.00 10.34
N GLN A 54 4.01 9.15 11.38
CA GLN A 54 4.05 8.27 12.55
C GLN A 54 4.48 6.82 12.26
N ASN A 55 5.33 6.60 11.24
CA ASN A 55 5.90 5.28 10.92
C ASN A 55 4.85 4.16 10.80
N PRO A 56 3.89 4.26 9.86
CA PRO A 56 2.91 3.21 9.65
C PRO A 56 3.61 1.89 9.30
N GLN A 57 3.05 0.76 9.74
CA GLN A 57 3.56 -0.58 9.48
C GLN A 57 3.29 -1.03 8.03
N VAL A 58 3.87 -0.34 7.06
CA VAL A 58 3.68 -0.57 5.62
C VAL A 58 4.00 -1.99 5.15
N ILE A 59 4.79 -2.74 5.92
CA ILE A 59 5.04 -4.17 5.70
C ILE A 59 3.74 -5.00 5.67
N GLU A 60 2.69 -4.58 6.38
CA GLU A 60 1.41 -5.27 6.36
C GLU A 60 0.70 -5.14 5.00
N LEU A 61 0.92 -4.07 4.25
CA LEU A 61 0.44 -3.96 2.87
C LEU A 61 1.19 -4.96 1.97
N SER A 62 2.51 -5.06 2.11
CA SER A 62 3.33 -6.05 1.38
C SER A 62 2.85 -7.49 1.65
N LYS A 63 2.58 -7.83 2.92
CA LYS A 63 2.02 -9.14 3.28
C LYS A 63 0.61 -9.33 2.72
N ALA A 64 -0.22 -8.29 2.72
CA ALA A 64 -1.59 -8.38 2.22
C ALA A 64 -1.66 -8.73 0.73
N TYR A 65 -0.71 -8.26 -0.09
CA TYR A 65 -0.61 -8.64 -1.50
C TYR A 65 -0.53 -10.17 -1.71
N ILE A 66 0.13 -10.88 -0.81
CA ILE A 66 0.21 -12.35 -0.81
C ILE A 66 -1.08 -12.93 -0.23
N ARG A 67 -1.47 -12.50 0.97
CA ARG A 67 -2.61 -13.06 1.73
C ARG A 67 -3.93 -13.02 0.95
N VAL A 68 -4.18 -11.98 0.16
CA VAL A 68 -5.43 -11.88 -0.62
C VAL A 68 -5.55 -12.99 -1.67
N ARG A 69 -4.43 -13.47 -2.22
CA ARG A 69 -4.41 -14.43 -3.33
C ARG A 69 -4.62 -15.87 -2.90
N TYR A 70 -4.41 -16.19 -1.63
CA TYR A 70 -4.59 -17.53 -1.08
C TYR A 70 -5.94 -17.63 -0.36
N PRO A 71 -6.86 -18.51 -0.79
CA PRO A 71 -8.23 -18.54 -0.26
C PRO A 71 -8.35 -18.74 1.25
N ASP A 72 -7.49 -19.55 1.84
CA ASP A 72 -7.39 -19.81 3.28
C ASP A 72 -6.97 -18.55 4.05
N LEU A 73 -5.88 -17.90 3.62
CA LEU A 73 -5.41 -16.65 4.21
C LEU A 73 -6.42 -15.51 3.99
N ASN A 74 -7.05 -15.44 2.82
CA ASN A 74 -8.03 -14.41 2.52
C ASN A 74 -9.23 -14.50 3.46
N LYS A 75 -9.78 -15.70 3.67
CA LYS A 75 -10.86 -15.95 4.64
C LYS A 75 -10.44 -15.65 6.09
N GLN A 76 -9.17 -15.90 6.43
CA GLN A 76 -8.67 -15.64 7.77
C GLN A 76 -8.53 -14.13 8.06
N TYR A 77 -7.92 -13.38 7.14
CA TYR A 77 -7.50 -12.00 7.36
C TYR A 77 -8.50 -10.95 6.84
N PHE A 78 -9.35 -11.27 5.85
CA PHE A 78 -10.20 -10.30 5.15
C PHE A 78 -11.68 -10.71 5.14
N LYS A 79 -12.19 -11.17 6.30
CA LYS A 79 -13.59 -11.62 6.44
C LYS A 79 -14.58 -10.52 6.82
N SER A 80 -14.13 -9.39 7.34
CA SER A 80 -15.02 -8.32 7.81
C SER A 80 -14.43 -6.93 7.63
N LYS A 81 -15.27 -5.91 7.76
CA LYS A 81 -14.85 -4.51 7.68
C LYS A 81 -13.88 -4.19 8.82
N GLU A 82 -14.19 -4.62 10.03
CA GLU A 82 -13.44 -4.31 11.25
C GLU A 82 -11.99 -4.81 11.17
N LEU A 83 -11.77 -5.97 10.50
CA LEU A 83 -10.43 -6.52 10.29
C LEU A 83 -9.67 -5.84 9.15
N THR A 84 -10.36 -5.20 8.21
CA THR A 84 -9.74 -4.60 7.01
C THR A 84 -9.61 -3.09 7.08
N GLU A 85 -10.45 -2.42 7.86
CA GLU A 85 -10.49 -0.97 8.03
C GLU A 85 -9.16 -0.38 8.52
N PRO A 86 -8.42 -0.98 9.49
CA PRO A 86 -7.12 -0.46 9.88
C PRO A 86 -6.11 -0.45 8.74
N LEU A 87 -6.10 -1.51 7.92
CA LEU A 87 -5.18 -1.63 6.79
C LEU A 87 -5.59 -0.71 5.62
N TYR A 88 -6.90 -0.54 5.41
CA TYR A 88 -7.44 0.46 4.48
C TYR A 88 -7.01 1.87 4.87
N ASN A 89 -7.25 2.28 6.11
CA ASN A 89 -6.91 3.62 6.62
C ASN A 89 -5.40 3.89 6.54
N MET A 90 -4.58 2.88 6.85
CA MET A 90 -3.13 2.97 6.68
C MET A 90 -2.74 3.20 5.21
N ALA A 91 -3.31 2.42 4.28
CA ALA A 91 -3.03 2.58 2.86
C ALA A 91 -3.45 3.95 2.33
N GLU A 92 -4.63 4.42 2.73
CA GLU A 92 -5.15 5.74 2.37
C GLU A 92 -4.24 6.86 2.89
N GLY A 93 -3.84 6.79 4.17
CA GLY A 93 -2.94 7.76 4.78
C GLY A 93 -1.58 7.81 4.08
N VAL A 94 -0.98 6.66 3.80
CA VAL A 94 0.28 6.58 3.05
C VAL A 94 0.10 7.13 1.63
N TYR A 95 -0.96 6.75 0.92
CA TYR A 95 -1.22 7.22 -0.44
C TYR A 95 -1.38 8.74 -0.50
N LEU A 96 -2.21 9.32 0.36
CA LEU A 96 -2.45 10.77 0.41
C LEU A 96 -1.19 11.53 0.80
N TRP A 97 -0.39 10.98 1.71
CA TRP A 97 0.90 11.56 2.07
C TRP A 97 1.90 11.52 0.91
N VAL A 98 2.08 10.38 0.22
CA VAL A 98 2.96 10.33 -0.96
C VAL A 98 2.46 11.29 -2.04
N LYS A 99 1.13 11.38 -2.25
CA LYS A 99 0.52 12.32 -3.18
C LYS A 99 0.85 13.77 -2.85
N SER A 100 0.89 14.15 -1.57
CA SER A 100 1.22 15.51 -1.15
C SER A 100 2.69 15.88 -1.40
N LYS A 101 3.56 14.89 -1.59
CA LYS A 101 4.98 15.09 -1.95
C LYS A 101 5.20 15.41 -3.43
N PHE A 102 4.19 15.25 -4.28
CA PHE A 102 4.26 15.71 -5.65
C PHE A 102 4.06 17.24 -5.69
N LYS A 103 4.94 17.94 -6.40
CA LYS A 103 4.72 19.35 -6.73
C LYS A 103 3.44 19.45 -7.56
N LYS A 104 2.52 20.32 -7.17
CA LYS A 104 1.39 20.68 -8.04
C LYS A 104 1.97 21.34 -9.31
N PRO A 105 1.47 21.00 -10.50
CA PRO A 105 1.89 21.65 -11.74
C PRO A 105 1.64 23.16 -11.70
#